data_AF-A0A8S3QHE4-F1
#
_entry.id   AF-A0A8S3QHE4-F1
#
_cell.length_a   1.000
_cell.length_b   1.000
_cell.length_c   1.000
_cell.angle_alpha   90.00
_cell.angle_beta   90.00
_cell.angle_gamma   90.00
#
_symmetry.space_group_name_H-M   'P 1'
#
loop_
_entity.id
_entity.type
_entity.pdbx_description
1 polymer ?
#
loop_
_entity_poly.entity_id
_entity_poly.type
_entity_poly.pdbx_seq_one_letter_code
_entity_poly.pdbx_strand_id
1 'polypeptide(L)'
;MKTLICIFIAYFGLSSAETIPELAEKLNGLKFIRLLDDVGLTDMLSGTGPFTVFVPTDNAFDALADGVLNKIMKDKELLKSVLLFHILSWKIYTKELKNEKRIPTLNNNMKVRINLYNKKIVIDGSKVLLADQNATNGVIHVIDKVLVPLPSQNMLQYLASDGEFYKFVHSFVKVKLERKLIDGPFTLFAPTDTAFDQFPPYLLIKLVSDDKKLTDALNYHLVKGTLFFDEWNGTTNSRRQIFKYHNESR
;
A
#
# COMPACT_ATOMS: atom_id res chain seq x y z
N MET A 1 -64.87 16.12 15.81
CA MET A 1 -63.66 15.40 16.28
C MET A 1 -63.37 14.26 15.32
N LYS A 2 -62.33 14.38 14.48
CA LYS A 2 -61.86 13.29 13.60
C LYS A 2 -60.49 12.86 14.12
N THR A 3 -60.41 11.64 14.64
CA THR A 3 -59.17 11.05 15.13
C THR A 3 -58.36 10.57 13.93
N LEU A 4 -57.24 11.23 13.63
CA LEU A 4 -56.27 10.74 12.64
C LEU A 4 -55.47 9.59 13.26
N ILE A 5 -55.58 8.41 12.66
CA ILE A 5 -54.68 7.29 12.93
C ILE A 5 -53.42 7.54 12.09
N CYS A 6 -52.32 7.95 12.74
CA CYS A 6 -51.00 7.97 12.13
C CYS A 6 -50.52 6.53 11.96
N ILE A 7 -50.63 5.99 10.75
CA ILE A 7 -49.95 4.76 10.37
C ILE A 7 -48.46 5.10 10.23
N PHE A 8 -47.69 4.80 11.27
CA PHE A 8 -46.23 4.73 11.19
C PHE A 8 -45.88 3.51 10.31
N ILE A 9 -45.73 3.74 9.00
CA ILE A 9 -45.04 2.78 8.14
C ILE A 9 -43.57 2.88 8.52
N ALA A 10 -43.12 1.98 9.40
CA ALA A 10 -41.71 1.73 9.56
C ALA A 10 -41.19 1.21 8.22
N TYR A 11 -40.49 2.08 7.48
CA TYR A 11 -39.59 1.66 6.41
C TYR A 11 -38.44 0.87 7.07
N PHE A 12 -38.72 -0.38 7.44
CA PHE A 12 -37.69 -1.39 7.53
C PHE A 12 -37.23 -1.61 6.09
N GLY A 13 -36.24 -0.82 5.67
CA GLY A 13 -35.53 -1.02 4.42
C GLY A 13 -34.94 -2.42 4.46
N LEU A 14 -35.61 -3.35 3.79
CA LEU A 14 -35.07 -4.65 3.44
C LEU A 14 -33.87 -4.35 2.53
N SER A 15 -32.67 -4.28 3.09
CA SER A 15 -31.44 -4.12 2.31
C SER A 15 -31.38 -5.31 1.36
N SER A 16 -31.58 -5.08 0.06
CA SER A 16 -31.28 -6.11 -0.94
C SER A 16 -29.83 -6.55 -0.73
N ALA A 17 -29.56 -7.84 -0.76
CA ALA A 17 -28.21 -8.32 -0.60
C ALA A 17 -27.40 -7.92 -1.85
N GLU A 18 -26.38 -7.09 -1.67
CA GLU A 18 -25.65 -6.43 -2.77
C GLU A 18 -24.40 -7.23 -3.15
N THR A 19 -24.06 -7.25 -4.43
CA THR A 19 -22.77 -7.76 -4.91
C THR A 19 -21.64 -6.77 -4.61
N ILE A 20 -20.39 -7.20 -4.79
CA ILE A 20 -19.22 -6.31 -4.59
C ILE A 20 -19.32 -5.03 -5.42
N PRO A 21 -19.59 -5.06 -6.75
CA PRO A 21 -19.68 -3.82 -7.53
C PRO A 21 -20.75 -2.87 -7.00
N GLU A 22 -21.96 -3.38 -6.75
CA GLU A 22 -23.10 -2.60 -6.23
C GLU A 22 -22.79 -1.95 -4.88
N LEU A 23 -22.17 -2.69 -3.95
CA LEU A 23 -21.82 -2.18 -2.63
C LEU A 23 -20.67 -1.16 -2.71
N ALA A 24 -19.69 -1.39 -3.58
CA ALA A 24 -18.55 -0.48 -3.76
C ALA A 24 -18.98 0.91 -4.26
N GLU A 25 -19.97 0.99 -5.16
CA GLU A 25 -20.53 2.27 -5.61
C GLU A 25 -21.10 3.09 -4.44
N LYS A 26 -21.76 2.43 -3.48
CA LYS A 26 -22.33 3.07 -2.28
C LYS A 26 -21.28 3.48 -1.26
N LEU A 27 -20.07 2.94 -1.36
CA LEU A 27 -18.94 3.18 -0.46
C LEU A 27 -17.90 4.15 -1.05
N ASN A 28 -18.32 5.07 -1.93
CA ASN A 28 -17.47 6.05 -2.62
C ASN A 28 -16.36 5.42 -3.49
N GLY A 29 -16.63 4.26 -4.09
CA GLY A 29 -15.73 3.56 -5.01
C GLY A 29 -16.10 3.69 -6.48
N LEU A 30 -16.84 4.74 -6.89
CA LEU A 30 -17.39 4.86 -8.25
C LEU A 30 -16.30 4.85 -9.33
N LYS A 31 -15.17 5.54 -9.11
CA LYS A 31 -14.05 5.54 -10.05
C LYS A 31 -13.41 4.16 -10.17
N PHE A 32 -13.30 3.43 -9.06
CA PHE A 32 -12.76 2.07 -9.06
C PHE A 32 -13.62 1.13 -9.91
N ILE A 33 -14.95 1.19 -9.73
CA ILE A 33 -15.89 0.36 -10.52
C ILE A 33 -15.84 0.71 -12.01
N ARG A 34 -15.84 2.00 -12.37
CA ARG A 34 -15.68 2.41 -13.78
C ARG A 34 -14.40 1.87 -14.42
N LEU A 35 -13.28 1.89 -13.69
CA LEU A 35 -12.02 1.34 -14.20
C LEU A 35 -12.06 -0.18 -14.32
N LEU A 36 -12.79 -0.89 -13.45
CA LEU A 36 -13.03 -2.33 -13.60
C LEU A 36 -13.87 -2.64 -14.83
N ASP A 37 -14.87 -1.81 -15.15
CA ASP A 37 -15.68 -1.94 -16.37
C ASP A 37 -14.81 -1.79 -17.63
N ASP A 38 -13.92 -0.79 -17.65
CA ASP A 38 -13.04 -0.50 -18.78
C ASP A 38 -12.11 -1.67 -19.16
N VAL A 39 -11.83 -2.57 -18.20
CA VAL A 39 -10.99 -3.78 -18.39
C VAL A 39 -11.77 -5.09 -18.27
N GLY A 40 -13.11 -5.03 -18.16
CA GLY A 40 -13.99 -6.21 -18.12
C GLY A 40 -13.84 -7.08 -16.86
N LEU A 41 -13.51 -6.48 -15.71
CA LEU A 41 -13.36 -7.20 -14.43
C LEU A 41 -14.63 -7.16 -13.57
N THR A 42 -15.60 -6.30 -13.87
CA THR A 42 -16.84 -6.16 -13.10
C THR A 42 -17.71 -7.42 -13.16
N ASP A 43 -17.76 -8.10 -14.30
CA ASP A 43 -18.49 -9.36 -14.46
C ASP A 43 -17.92 -10.46 -13.55
N MET A 44 -16.58 -10.52 -13.43
CA MET A 44 -15.91 -11.44 -12.51
C MET A 44 -16.30 -11.15 -11.07
N LEU A 45 -16.31 -9.86 -10.67
CA LEU A 45 -16.68 -9.43 -9.32
C LEU A 45 -18.19 -9.47 -9.04
N SER A 46 -19.03 -9.66 -10.06
CA SER A 46 -20.46 -9.93 -9.91
C SER A 46 -20.77 -11.43 -9.79
N GLY A 47 -19.79 -12.29 -10.10
CA GLY A 47 -19.91 -13.74 -10.01
C GLY A 47 -20.03 -14.27 -8.57
N THR A 48 -20.03 -15.60 -8.43
CA THR A 48 -20.33 -16.30 -7.17
C THR A 48 -19.32 -16.08 -6.03
N GLY A 49 -18.11 -15.60 -6.32
CA GLY A 49 -17.07 -15.42 -5.31
C GLY A 49 -16.66 -16.74 -4.63
N PRO A 50 -16.02 -16.69 -3.43
CA PRO A 50 -15.83 -15.51 -2.60
C PRO A 50 -14.66 -14.62 -3.02
N PHE A 51 -14.82 -13.30 -2.88
CA PHE A 51 -13.73 -12.34 -3.03
C PHE A 51 -13.51 -11.48 -1.78
N THR A 52 -12.31 -10.94 -1.63
CA THR A 52 -12.08 -9.72 -0.83
C THR A 52 -11.55 -8.64 -1.74
N VAL A 53 -12.14 -7.46 -1.67
CA VAL A 53 -11.74 -6.32 -2.52
C VAL A 53 -11.36 -5.14 -1.65
N PHE A 54 -10.15 -4.63 -1.87
CA PHE A 54 -9.69 -3.38 -1.31
C PHE A 54 -10.15 -2.26 -2.23
N VAL A 55 -11.19 -1.52 -1.85
CA VAL A 55 -11.78 -0.49 -2.72
C VAL A 55 -11.16 0.87 -2.38
N PRO A 56 -10.35 1.49 -3.24
CA PRO A 56 -9.89 2.85 -3.02
C PRO A 56 -11.07 3.81 -3.14
N THR A 57 -11.13 4.79 -2.24
CA THR A 57 -12.10 5.89 -2.38
C THR A 57 -11.84 6.71 -3.65
N ASP A 58 -12.85 7.42 -4.13
CA ASP A 58 -12.67 8.34 -5.27
C ASP A 58 -11.61 9.43 -4.98
N ASN A 59 -11.47 9.84 -3.72
CA ASN A 59 -10.42 10.75 -3.25
C ASN A 59 -9.02 10.11 -3.32
N ALA A 60 -8.91 8.80 -3.15
CA ALA A 60 -7.65 8.07 -3.29
C ALA A 60 -7.09 8.17 -4.71
N PHE A 61 -7.98 8.13 -5.71
CA PHE A 61 -7.61 8.34 -7.11
C PHE A 61 -7.23 9.80 -7.39
N ASP A 62 -7.93 10.77 -6.80
CA ASP A 62 -7.60 12.19 -6.94
C ASP A 62 -6.27 12.56 -6.26
N ALA A 63 -5.89 11.82 -5.21
CA ALA A 63 -4.65 12.02 -4.48
C ALA A 63 -3.43 11.35 -5.13
N LEU A 64 -3.59 10.64 -6.26
CA LEU A 64 -2.46 10.08 -7.00
C LEU A 64 -1.58 11.20 -7.55
N ALA A 65 -0.26 10.98 -7.50
CA ALA A 65 0.69 11.95 -8.04
C ALA A 65 0.43 12.23 -9.53
N ASP A 66 0.64 13.48 -9.94
CA ASP A 66 0.39 13.93 -11.30
C ASP A 66 1.08 13.03 -12.33
N GLY A 67 0.31 12.58 -13.31
CA GLY A 67 0.79 11.71 -14.39
C GLY A 67 0.83 10.22 -14.05
N VAL A 68 0.75 9.78 -12.79
CA VAL A 68 0.68 8.34 -12.44
C VAL A 68 -0.63 7.74 -12.94
N LEU A 69 -1.76 8.36 -12.60
CA LEU A 69 -3.07 7.90 -13.07
C LEU A 69 -3.13 7.88 -14.61
N ASN A 70 -2.62 8.92 -15.26
CA ASN A 70 -2.56 8.99 -16.73
C ASN A 70 -1.69 7.88 -17.34
N LYS A 71 -0.58 7.50 -16.71
CA LYS A 71 0.26 6.38 -17.16
C LYS A 71 -0.48 5.06 -17.02
N ILE A 72 -1.13 4.85 -15.86
CA ILE A 72 -1.91 3.64 -15.59
C ILE A 72 -3.07 3.51 -16.58
N MET A 73 -3.84 4.58 -16.80
CA MET A 73 -5.01 4.54 -17.70
C MET A 73 -4.66 4.40 -19.19
N LYS A 74 -3.46 4.83 -19.61
CA LYS A 74 -3.01 4.69 -21.01
C LYS A 74 -2.60 3.27 -21.39
N ASP A 75 -2.23 2.45 -20.40
CA ASP A 75 -1.80 1.07 -20.58
C ASP A 75 -2.84 0.14 -19.94
N LYS A 76 -3.66 -0.51 -20.78
CA LYS A 76 -4.73 -1.39 -20.30
C LYS A 76 -4.21 -2.59 -19.49
N GLU A 77 -3.03 -3.11 -19.83
CA GLU A 77 -2.44 -4.23 -19.08
C GLU A 77 -1.94 -3.76 -17.72
N LEU A 78 -1.33 -2.58 -17.65
CA LEU A 78 -0.95 -1.96 -16.38
C LEU A 78 -2.18 -1.63 -15.52
N LEU A 79 -3.23 -1.05 -16.11
CA LEU A 79 -4.49 -0.79 -15.40
C LEU A 79 -5.09 -2.07 -14.84
N LYS A 80 -5.18 -3.13 -15.65
CA LYS A 80 -5.68 -4.43 -15.21
C LYS A 80 -4.83 -5.02 -14.09
N SER A 81 -3.50 -4.93 -14.19
CA SER A 81 -2.57 -5.34 -13.13
C SER A 81 -2.80 -4.59 -11.81
N VAL A 82 -2.93 -3.26 -11.87
CA VAL A 82 -3.25 -2.41 -10.71
C VAL A 82 -4.58 -2.81 -10.08
N LEU A 83 -5.64 -2.99 -10.87
CA LEU A 83 -6.97 -3.36 -10.37
C LEU A 83 -6.98 -4.75 -9.76
N LEU A 84 -6.34 -5.74 -10.38
CA LEU A 84 -6.21 -7.10 -9.84
C LEU A 84 -5.40 -7.15 -8.55
N PHE A 85 -4.50 -6.19 -8.32
CA PHE A 85 -3.74 -6.07 -7.08
C PHE A 85 -4.62 -5.67 -5.87
N HIS A 86 -5.82 -5.18 -6.13
CA HIS A 86 -6.81 -4.88 -5.08
C HIS A 86 -7.73 -6.07 -4.75
N ILE A 87 -7.63 -7.19 -5.47
CA ILE A 87 -8.60 -8.29 -5.40
C ILE A 87 -7.94 -9.58 -4.89
N LEU A 88 -8.62 -10.26 -3.99
CA LEU A 88 -8.25 -11.55 -3.40
C LEU A 88 -9.32 -12.60 -3.72
N SER A 89 -8.93 -13.87 -3.91
CA SER A 89 -9.85 -14.98 -4.23
C SER A 89 -10.47 -15.70 -3.02
N TRP A 90 -10.55 -15.03 -1.87
CA TRP A 90 -11.23 -15.56 -0.67
C TRP A 90 -11.69 -14.42 0.24
N LYS A 91 -12.63 -14.69 1.15
CA LYS A 91 -13.05 -13.73 2.17
C LYS A 91 -11.98 -13.61 3.26
N ILE A 92 -11.58 -12.39 3.59
CA ILE A 92 -10.69 -12.09 4.71
C ILE A 92 -11.33 -10.98 5.51
N TYR A 93 -11.57 -11.27 6.79
CA TYR A 93 -12.03 -10.27 7.74
C TYR A 93 -10.84 -9.69 8.52
N THR A 94 -11.02 -8.49 9.05
CA THR A 94 -9.97 -7.81 9.84
C THR A 94 -9.46 -8.64 11.01
N LYS A 95 -10.32 -9.45 11.63
CA LYS A 95 -9.96 -10.37 12.73
C LYS A 95 -8.94 -11.44 12.36
N GLU A 96 -8.78 -11.75 11.07
CA GLU A 96 -7.87 -12.77 10.54
C GLU A 96 -6.54 -12.19 10.05
N LEU A 97 -6.46 -10.86 10.05
CA LEU A 97 -5.26 -10.11 9.67
C LEU A 97 -4.24 -10.16 10.81
N LYS A 98 -2.99 -10.42 10.42
CA LYS A 98 -1.84 -10.42 11.33
C LYS A 98 -0.81 -9.42 10.82
N ASN A 99 -0.09 -8.78 11.74
CA ASN A 99 0.96 -7.84 11.37
C ASN A 99 2.05 -8.53 10.53
N GLU A 100 2.57 -7.83 9.51
CA GLU A 100 3.53 -8.33 8.52
C GLU A 100 3.03 -9.52 7.66
N LYS A 101 1.74 -9.87 7.72
CA LYS A 101 1.16 -10.91 6.87
C LYS A 101 1.19 -10.46 5.42
N ARG A 102 1.60 -11.37 4.53
CA ARG A 102 1.50 -11.19 3.08
C ARG A 102 0.40 -12.06 2.52
N ILE A 103 -0.42 -11.48 1.65
CA ILE A 103 -1.62 -12.12 1.14
C ILE A 103 -1.61 -12.05 -0.40
N PRO A 104 -1.64 -13.18 -1.12
CA PRO A 104 -1.62 -13.20 -2.59
C PRO A 104 -2.88 -12.55 -3.15
N THR A 105 -2.70 -11.68 -4.15
CA THR A 105 -3.75 -11.05 -4.94
C THR A 105 -4.00 -11.82 -6.23
N LEU A 106 -5.07 -11.47 -6.95
CA LEU A 106 -5.33 -11.98 -8.29
C LEU A 106 -4.36 -11.44 -9.35
N ASN A 107 -3.52 -10.46 -9.01
CA ASN A 107 -2.47 -9.99 -9.91
C ASN A 107 -1.25 -10.93 -9.85
N ASN A 108 -1.29 -12.04 -10.60
CA ASN A 108 -0.16 -12.97 -10.76
C ASN A 108 0.47 -13.42 -9.43
N ASN A 109 -0.34 -13.60 -8.37
CA ASN A 109 0.10 -13.93 -7.01
C ASN A 109 1.03 -12.91 -6.32
N MET A 110 1.12 -11.69 -6.83
CA MET A 110 1.74 -10.58 -6.11
C MET A 110 1.03 -10.39 -4.78
N LYS A 111 1.79 -10.14 -3.71
CA LYS A 111 1.24 -10.17 -2.35
C LYS A 111 1.10 -8.76 -1.79
N VAL A 112 -0.10 -8.40 -1.33
CA VAL A 112 -0.25 -7.21 -0.48
C VAL A 112 0.31 -7.50 0.91
N ARG A 113 0.98 -6.53 1.53
CA ARG A 113 1.37 -6.63 2.93
C ARG A 113 0.34 -5.98 3.83
N ILE A 114 0.11 -6.62 4.97
CA ILE A 114 -0.73 -6.12 6.04
C ILE A 114 0.14 -5.66 7.21
N ASN A 115 -0.10 -4.44 7.67
CA ASN A 115 0.53 -3.87 8.83
C ASN A 115 -0.54 -3.41 9.82
N LEU A 116 -0.32 -3.71 11.11
CA LEU A 116 -1.23 -3.35 12.20
C LEU A 116 -0.52 -2.35 13.12
N TYR A 117 -1.05 -1.13 13.22
CA TYR A 117 -0.52 -0.07 14.07
C TYR A 117 -1.61 0.43 15.01
N ASN A 118 -1.46 0.27 16.33
CA ASN A 118 -2.41 0.81 17.32
C ASN A 118 -3.90 0.57 16.97
N LYS A 119 -4.25 -0.66 16.58
CA LYS A 119 -5.59 -1.09 16.10
C LYS A 119 -6.04 -0.57 14.72
N LYS A 120 -5.19 0.17 14.01
CA LYS A 120 -5.41 0.55 12.61
C LYS A 120 -4.78 -0.48 11.68
N ILE A 121 -5.44 -0.69 10.55
CA ILE A 121 -5.05 -1.66 9.54
C ILE A 121 -4.53 -0.87 8.33
N VAL A 122 -3.35 -1.26 7.88
CA VAL A 122 -2.68 -0.68 6.73
C VAL A 122 -2.36 -1.79 5.74
N ILE A 123 -2.74 -1.60 4.49
CA ILE A 123 -2.59 -2.55 3.39
C ILE A 123 -1.72 -1.89 2.33
N ASP A 124 -0.51 -2.41 2.15
CA ASP A 124 0.52 -1.85 1.26
C ASP A 124 0.76 -0.33 1.47
N GLY A 125 0.53 0.13 2.70
CA GLY A 125 0.71 1.53 3.08
C GLY A 125 -0.46 2.44 2.75
N SER A 126 -1.63 1.87 2.44
CA SER A 126 -2.94 2.51 2.46
C SER A 126 -3.70 2.14 3.73
N LYS A 127 -4.34 3.10 4.38
CA LYS A 127 -5.16 2.87 5.56
C LYS A 127 -6.52 2.31 5.15
N VAL A 128 -7.00 1.34 5.92
CA VAL A 128 -8.39 0.90 5.84
C VAL A 128 -9.27 1.92 6.57
N LEU A 129 -10.19 2.55 5.82
CA LEU A 129 -11.14 3.55 6.33
C LEU A 129 -12.42 2.90 6.83
N LEU A 130 -12.95 1.93 6.08
CA LEU A 130 -14.12 1.13 6.44
C LEU A 130 -13.77 -0.32 6.16
N ALA A 131 -13.98 -1.19 7.14
CA ALA A 131 -13.59 -2.58 7.05
C ALA A 131 -14.80 -3.51 7.16
N ASP A 132 -14.62 -4.77 6.75
CA ASP A 132 -15.58 -5.87 6.93
C ASP A 132 -16.98 -5.56 6.34
N GLN A 133 -17.04 -4.86 5.21
CA GLN A 133 -18.30 -4.56 4.52
C GLN A 133 -18.75 -5.80 3.75
N ASN A 134 -19.87 -6.39 4.17
CA ASN A 134 -20.34 -7.67 3.64
C ASN A 134 -21.10 -7.48 2.33
N ALA A 135 -20.62 -8.13 1.28
CA ALA A 135 -21.34 -8.35 0.04
C ALA A 135 -21.82 -9.80 -0.05
N THR A 136 -22.80 -10.08 -0.91
CA THR A 136 -23.31 -11.43 -1.19
C THR A 136 -22.18 -12.40 -1.57
N ASN A 137 -21.26 -11.94 -2.41
CA ASN A 137 -20.18 -12.72 -2.98
C ASN A 137 -18.79 -12.40 -2.38
N GLY A 138 -18.71 -11.67 -1.27
CA GLY A 138 -17.41 -11.31 -0.72
C GLY A 138 -17.41 -10.34 0.46
N VAL A 139 -16.28 -9.67 0.65
CA VAL A 139 -16.05 -8.62 1.64
C VAL A 139 -15.32 -7.45 0.98
N ILE A 140 -15.73 -6.23 1.30
CA ILE A 140 -15.04 -5.00 0.91
C ILE A 140 -14.33 -4.40 2.13
N HIS A 141 -13.11 -3.94 1.91
CA HIS A 141 -12.43 -2.99 2.79
C HIS A 141 -12.11 -1.73 1.99
N VAL A 142 -12.67 -0.60 2.41
CA VAL A 142 -12.44 0.70 1.77
C VAL A 142 -11.11 1.26 2.24
N ILE A 143 -10.29 1.74 1.29
CA ILE A 143 -8.93 2.21 1.55
C ILE A 143 -8.70 3.64 1.02
N ASP A 144 -7.72 4.34 1.60
CA ASP A 144 -7.44 5.76 1.35
C ASP A 144 -6.45 6.04 0.20
N LYS A 145 -5.84 5.01 -0.40
CA LYS A 145 -4.87 5.11 -1.50
C LYS A 145 -5.09 3.99 -2.50
N VAL A 146 -4.74 4.24 -3.76
CA VAL A 146 -4.66 3.19 -4.77
C VAL A 146 -3.41 2.35 -4.54
N LEU A 147 -3.58 1.03 -4.47
CA LEU A 147 -2.48 0.07 -4.38
C LEU A 147 -1.83 -0.07 -5.76
N VAL A 148 -0.58 0.36 -5.87
CA VAL A 148 0.20 0.23 -7.10
C VAL A 148 1.23 -0.88 -6.91
N PRO A 149 1.16 -1.99 -7.67
CA PRO A 149 2.13 -3.07 -7.56
C PRO A 149 3.52 -2.53 -7.89
N LEU A 150 4.45 -2.68 -6.96
CA LEU A 150 5.86 -2.34 -7.19
C LEU A 150 6.54 -3.47 -7.97
N PRO A 151 7.47 -3.15 -8.88
CA PRO A 151 8.24 -4.17 -9.59
C PRO A 151 9.07 -5.01 -8.61
N SER A 152 9.35 -6.26 -8.98
CA SER A 152 10.08 -7.27 -8.19
C SER A 152 11.58 -6.96 -7.97
N GLN A 153 12.00 -5.73 -8.22
CA GLN A 153 13.39 -5.28 -8.05
C GLN A 153 13.73 -5.17 -6.56
N ASN A 154 15.01 -5.39 -6.22
CA ASN A 154 15.47 -5.24 -4.83
C ASN A 154 15.51 -3.76 -4.39
N MET A 155 15.57 -3.47 -3.08
CA MET A 155 15.50 -2.10 -2.51
C MET A 155 16.55 -1.16 -3.09
N LEU A 156 17.77 -1.66 -3.22
CA LEU A 156 18.90 -0.90 -3.71
C LEU A 156 18.80 -0.68 -5.21
N GLN A 157 18.24 -1.64 -5.94
CA GLN A 157 17.99 -1.52 -7.37
C GLN A 157 16.92 -0.46 -7.66
N TYR A 158 15.84 -0.44 -6.87
CA TYR A 158 14.82 0.62 -6.94
C TYR A 158 15.45 2.00 -6.72
N LEU A 159 16.20 2.17 -5.61
CA LEU A 159 16.90 3.42 -5.31
C LEU A 159 17.91 3.82 -6.39
N ALA A 160 18.64 2.85 -6.95
CA ALA A 160 19.60 3.11 -8.02
C ALA A 160 18.92 3.61 -9.31
N SER A 161 17.69 3.17 -9.59
CA SER A 161 16.94 3.59 -10.77
C SER A 161 16.28 4.96 -10.67
N ASP A 162 16.05 5.45 -9.45
CA ASP A 162 15.47 6.77 -9.19
C ASP A 162 16.45 7.91 -9.56
N GLY A 163 17.75 7.66 -9.47
CA GLY A 163 18.80 8.58 -9.89
C GLY A 163 19.23 9.60 -8.83
N GLU A 164 18.52 9.70 -7.70
CA GLU A 164 18.87 10.62 -6.60
C GLU A 164 19.58 9.95 -5.40
N PHE A 165 19.86 8.64 -5.46
CA PHE A 165 20.40 7.87 -4.33
C PHE A 165 21.74 7.18 -4.62
N TYR A 166 22.48 7.64 -5.63
CA TYR A 166 23.69 6.96 -6.10
C TYR A 166 24.74 6.80 -4.99
N LYS A 167 25.06 7.85 -4.23
CA LYS A 167 26.07 7.83 -3.16
C LYS A 167 25.69 6.91 -2.02
N PHE A 168 24.38 6.85 -1.71
CA PHE A 168 23.87 5.96 -0.68
C PHE A 168 23.99 4.50 -1.09
N VAL A 169 23.52 4.15 -2.28
CA VAL A 169 23.59 2.79 -2.83
C VAL A 169 25.05 2.36 -2.95
N HIS A 170 25.93 3.22 -3.46
CA HIS A 170 27.36 2.95 -3.55
C HIS A 170 27.99 2.66 -2.17
N SER A 171 27.54 3.37 -1.12
CA SER A 171 27.99 3.12 0.25
C SER A 171 27.56 1.74 0.78
N PHE A 172 26.35 1.29 0.47
CA PHE A 172 25.88 -0.07 0.81
C PHE A 172 26.71 -1.17 0.16
N VAL A 173 27.00 -1.00 -1.13
CA VAL A 173 27.80 -1.95 -1.92
C VAL A 173 29.23 -1.99 -1.37
N LYS A 174 29.83 -0.84 -1.07
CA LYS A 174 31.20 -0.73 -0.53
C LYS A 174 31.41 -1.62 0.70
N VAL A 175 30.50 -1.57 1.67
CA VAL A 175 30.62 -2.33 2.92
C VAL A 175 29.87 -3.68 2.90
N LYS A 176 29.36 -4.09 1.72
CA LYS A 176 28.68 -5.38 1.50
C LYS A 176 27.46 -5.59 2.41
N LEU A 177 26.72 -4.53 2.73
CA LEU A 177 25.52 -4.60 3.59
C LEU A 177 24.27 -5.11 2.85
N GLU A 178 24.34 -5.31 1.54
CA GLU A 178 23.22 -5.72 0.68
C GLU A 178 22.53 -7.00 1.17
N ARG A 179 23.33 -7.99 1.62
CA ARG A 179 22.82 -9.27 2.12
C ARG A 179 21.93 -9.11 3.36
N LYS A 180 22.19 -8.10 4.19
CA LYS A 180 21.41 -7.82 5.39
C LYS A 180 19.97 -7.44 5.05
N LEU A 181 19.73 -6.83 3.89
CA LEU A 181 18.39 -6.44 3.46
C LEU A 181 17.49 -7.66 3.18
N ILE A 182 18.09 -8.85 3.00
CA ILE A 182 17.37 -10.12 2.82
C ILE A 182 16.82 -10.64 4.15
N ASP A 183 17.45 -10.30 5.28
CA ASP A 183 17.17 -10.88 6.60
C ASP A 183 15.88 -10.37 7.27
N GLY A 184 15.08 -9.58 6.56
CA GLY A 184 13.76 -9.22 7.04
C GLY A 184 13.09 -8.09 6.26
N PRO A 185 11.87 -7.71 6.68
CA PRO A 185 11.37 -6.39 6.33
C PRO A 185 12.23 -5.32 7.01
N PHE A 186 12.67 -4.35 6.22
CA PHE A 186 13.32 -3.14 6.72
C PHE A 186 12.61 -1.91 6.17
N THR A 187 12.61 -0.87 6.98
CA THR A 187 12.34 0.50 6.54
C THR A 187 13.69 1.18 6.37
N LEU A 188 13.98 1.60 5.15
CA LEU A 188 15.25 2.26 4.80
C LEU A 188 15.02 3.76 4.68
N PHE A 189 15.72 4.52 5.50
CA PHE A 189 15.81 5.96 5.39
C PHE A 189 16.93 6.29 4.42
N ALA A 190 16.64 6.39 3.13
CA ALA A 190 17.65 6.68 2.12
C ALA A 190 17.90 8.19 2.01
N PRO A 191 19.07 8.72 2.42
CA PRO A 191 19.47 10.08 2.12
C PRO A 191 19.75 10.24 0.62
N THR A 192 19.23 11.32 0.03
CA THR A 192 19.50 11.68 -1.37
C THR A 192 20.95 12.14 -1.55
N ASP A 193 21.41 12.18 -2.79
CA ASP A 193 22.75 12.67 -3.15
C ASP A 193 22.94 14.13 -2.74
N THR A 194 21.88 14.93 -2.75
CA THR A 194 21.86 16.30 -2.21
C THR A 194 22.09 16.31 -0.70
N ALA A 195 21.52 15.37 0.04
CA ALA A 195 21.75 15.26 1.49
C ALA A 195 23.20 14.87 1.81
N PHE A 196 23.83 14.05 0.96
CA PHE A 196 25.28 13.78 1.04
C PHE A 196 26.12 15.03 0.77
N ASP A 197 25.74 15.85 -0.21
CA ASP A 197 26.49 17.09 -0.57
C ASP A 197 26.42 18.17 0.51
N GLN A 198 25.35 18.17 1.32
CA GLN A 198 25.24 19.05 2.48
C GLN A 198 26.12 18.60 3.66
N PHE A 199 26.66 17.38 3.64
CA PHE A 199 27.49 16.88 4.73
C PHE A 199 28.90 17.48 4.65
N PRO A 200 29.50 17.95 5.76
CA PRO A 200 30.84 18.56 5.74
C PRO A 200 31.86 17.63 5.08
N PRO A 201 32.59 18.05 4.02
CA PRO A 201 33.42 17.15 3.22
C PRO A 201 34.48 16.38 4.03
N TYR A 202 35.10 17.04 5.01
CA TYR A 202 36.08 16.39 5.89
C TYR A 202 35.46 15.25 6.73
N LEU A 203 34.23 15.43 7.22
CA LEU A 203 33.53 14.38 7.95
C LEU A 203 33.07 13.26 7.00
N LEU A 204 32.67 13.58 5.77
CA LEU A 204 32.27 12.58 4.79
C LEU A 204 33.45 11.66 4.44
N ILE A 205 34.63 12.24 4.18
CA ILE A 205 35.86 11.48 3.91
C ILE A 205 36.18 10.59 5.10
N LYS A 206 36.17 11.15 6.33
CA LYS A 206 36.45 10.37 7.55
C LYS A 206 35.45 9.22 7.76
N LEU A 207 34.19 9.42 7.41
CA LEU A 207 33.14 8.40 7.49
C LEU A 207 33.37 7.31 6.44
N VAL A 208 33.54 7.69 5.18
CA VAL A 208 33.64 6.77 4.05
C VAL A 208 34.96 6.01 4.04
N SER A 209 36.05 6.55 4.61
CA SER A 209 37.35 5.87 4.72
C SER A 209 37.40 4.80 5.83
N ASP A 210 36.42 4.77 6.74
CA ASP A 210 36.36 3.80 7.84
C ASP A 210 35.13 2.89 7.66
N ASP A 211 35.37 1.68 7.16
CA ASP A 211 34.30 0.72 6.85
C ASP A 211 33.43 0.39 8.06
N LYS A 212 33.99 0.40 9.27
CA LYS A 212 33.21 0.17 10.49
C LYS A 212 32.28 1.34 10.77
N LYS A 213 32.78 2.58 10.73
CA LYS A 213 31.94 3.77 10.92
C LYS A 213 30.88 3.90 9.84
N LEU A 214 31.24 3.62 8.58
CA LEU A 214 30.29 3.64 7.47
C LEU A 214 29.21 2.58 7.69
N THR A 215 29.58 1.36 8.07
CA THR A 215 28.62 0.30 8.41
C THR A 215 27.69 0.71 9.55
N ASP A 216 28.23 1.30 10.62
CA ASP A 216 27.44 1.78 11.76
C ASP A 216 26.45 2.89 11.34
N ALA A 217 26.89 3.83 10.50
CA ALA A 217 26.05 4.89 9.96
C ALA A 217 24.94 4.35 9.03
N LEU A 218 25.24 3.40 8.14
CA LEU A 218 24.24 2.79 7.26
C LEU A 218 23.23 1.96 8.05
N ASN A 219 23.67 1.25 9.09
CA ASN A 219 22.76 0.53 10.00
C ASN A 219 21.79 1.47 10.73
N TYR A 220 22.20 2.71 11.02
CA TYR A 220 21.30 3.71 11.62
C TYR A 220 20.14 4.10 10.68
N HIS A 221 20.33 3.95 9.37
CA HIS A 221 19.29 4.19 8.37
C HIS A 221 18.41 2.96 8.11
N LEU A 222 18.75 1.78 8.69
CA LEU A 222 17.93 0.57 8.65
C LEU A 222 17.13 0.43 9.93
N VAL A 223 15.80 0.49 9.81
CA VAL A 223 14.89 0.13 10.90
C VAL A 223 14.25 -1.22 10.60
N LYS A 224 14.28 -2.14 11.57
CA LYS A 224 13.64 -3.45 11.42
C LYS A 224 12.12 -3.30 11.39
N GLY A 225 11.46 -3.99 10.47
CA GLY A 225 10.02 -3.91 10.23
C GLY A 225 9.65 -2.93 9.11
N THR A 226 8.39 -2.98 8.69
CA THR A 226 7.84 -2.05 7.68
C THR A 226 7.08 -0.94 8.40
N LEU A 227 7.47 0.32 8.17
CA LEU A 227 6.82 1.50 8.75
C LEU A 227 6.27 2.39 7.64
N PHE A 228 5.01 2.78 7.76
CA PHE A 228 4.35 3.70 6.85
C PHE A 228 4.13 5.06 7.51
N PHE A 229 4.43 6.13 6.75
CA PHE A 229 4.53 7.53 7.23
C PHE A 229 3.33 7.99 8.05
N ASP A 230 2.12 7.72 7.58
CA ASP A 230 0.91 8.27 8.18
C ASP A 230 0.54 7.64 9.54
N GLU A 231 1.29 6.64 10.00
CA GLU A 231 1.08 5.95 11.29
C GLU A 231 2.30 6.04 12.22
N TRP A 232 3.33 6.82 11.86
CA TRP A 232 4.45 7.15 12.72
C TRP A 232 4.05 8.27 13.71
N ASN A 233 3.86 7.94 15.00
CA ASN A 233 3.53 8.90 16.07
C ASN A 233 4.77 9.42 16.85
N GLY A 234 5.92 9.45 16.17
CA GLY A 234 7.28 9.67 16.70
C GLY A 234 7.41 10.46 18.00
N THR A 235 7.73 9.74 19.08
CA THR A 235 8.41 10.27 20.26
C THR A 235 9.95 10.18 20.14
N THR A 236 10.49 9.78 18.97
CA THR A 236 11.94 9.73 18.74
C THR A 236 12.33 10.52 17.50
N ASN A 237 13.47 11.21 17.63
CA ASN A 237 14.02 12.33 16.84
C ASN A 237 14.27 12.13 15.32
N SER A 238 13.64 11.18 14.64
CA SER A 238 13.91 10.89 13.23
C SER A 238 12.76 11.35 12.31
N ARG A 239 12.63 12.68 12.16
CA ARG A 239 11.89 13.29 11.04
C ARG A 239 12.76 13.30 9.79
N ARG A 240 12.81 12.23 8.98
CA ARG A 240 13.26 12.31 7.56
C ARG A 240 12.52 11.29 6.68
N GLN A 241 12.36 11.69 5.43
CA GLN A 241 11.51 11.14 4.37
C GLN A 241 11.48 9.60 4.33
N ILE A 242 10.27 9.06 4.30
CA ILE A 242 10.01 7.62 4.27
C ILE A 242 9.93 7.18 2.82
N PHE A 243 10.90 6.40 2.36
CA PHE A 243 10.77 5.61 1.14
C PHE A 243 10.28 4.21 1.52
N LYS A 244 9.10 3.86 1.02
CA LYS A 244 8.49 2.55 1.19
C LYS A 244 9.22 1.56 0.29
N TYR A 245 9.76 0.47 0.85
CA TYR A 245 10.20 -0.65 0.03
C TYR A 245 9.75 -1.98 0.64
N HIS A 246 9.18 -2.83 -0.20
CA HIS A 246 8.72 -4.18 0.13
C HIS A 246 9.73 -5.20 -0.37
N ASN A 247 10.44 -5.85 0.55
CA ASN A 247 11.33 -6.96 0.21
C ASN A 247 10.53 -8.21 -0.15
N GLU A 248 10.15 -8.40 -1.41
CA GLU A 248 9.65 -9.69 -1.89
C GLU A 248 10.78 -10.72 -1.95
N SER A 249 10.98 -11.45 -0.86
CA SER A 249 11.73 -12.69 -0.87
C SER A 249 11.04 -13.74 -0.01
N ARG A 250 10.52 -14.76 -0.72
CA ARG A 250 9.88 -16.03 -0.29
C ARG A 250 8.40 -15.92 0.15
#